data_AF-A0A7X7KFA9-F1
#
_entry.id   AF-A0A7X7KFA9-F1
#
_cell.length_a   1.000
_cell.length_b   1.000
_cell.length_c   1.000
_cell.angle_alpha   90.00
_cell.angle_beta   90.00
_cell.angle_gamma   90.00
#
_symmetry.space_group_name_H-M   'P 1'
#
loop_
_entity.id
_entity.type
_entity.pdbx_description
1 polymer ?
#
loop_
_entity_poly.entity_id
_entity_poly.type
_entity_poly.pdbx_seq_one_letter_code
_entity_poly.pdbx_strand_id
1 'polypeptide(L)'
;MRQITKKIAVLLLCAAVMTFATASVQAANLYWDTSTDAGYQPGDGNWATDAYWTLNGTTLQGWGGASDYAYLQAAGTSNIALGGASVNRAFFDSKYGDSLWNISGNLTSNRIYVDTTVNDYDTTVNMSSGYVTVADYFRIGTTQNLKDSISIFNLSGGTVEVQSLNGIALGSQSGTSELNISGGKLTNSGYIYMAACSNDNQILTASLTLSGTGIAEFDNTSTIFELGRNSKSTSDITAIINLNVGGTLSTSRSITQAAGQTLAAGIFNFNGGTFKALDGSNATWIDGLAGAGSMVQILDGGALIDTNSYDMGITEALVTDGVGNGGLTKLGLGKLTLSGYNTYTGDTLVDDGTLSLAEDCLVDNSAVWIDANAVLDLTHSLTDTVGALYFDGVAQAPGIYNAANSGGFISGTGSLQVVPEPSTLALLACGLFGLIAYAWKKRK
;
A
#
# COMPACT_ATOMS: atom_id res chain seq x y z
N MET A 1 7.03 -7.30 22.35
CA MET A 1 6.88 -6.06 23.15
C MET A 1 7.77 -4.93 22.63
N ARG A 2 9.10 -5.10 22.52
CA ARG A 2 10.02 -4.05 22.03
C ARG A 2 9.67 -3.51 20.62
N GLN A 3 9.27 -4.38 19.69
CA GLN A 3 8.77 -3.97 18.36
C GLN A 3 7.44 -3.22 18.39
N ILE A 4 6.50 -3.58 19.29
CA ILE A 4 5.22 -2.86 19.45
C ILE A 4 5.47 -1.48 20.05
N THR A 5 6.39 -1.38 21.02
CA THR A 5 6.78 -0.10 21.63
C THR A 5 7.52 0.82 20.66
N LYS A 6 8.38 0.26 19.77
CA LYS A 6 9.02 1.00 18.67
C LYS A 6 8.00 1.44 17.60
N LYS A 7 7.08 0.54 17.19
CA LYS A 7 6.00 0.84 16.22
C LYS A 7 5.10 1.98 16.70
N ILE A 8 4.70 2.01 17.97
CA ILE A 8 3.86 3.10 18.52
C ILE A 8 4.59 4.45 18.46
N ALA A 9 5.90 4.49 18.69
CA ALA A 9 6.68 5.73 18.63
C ALA A 9 6.86 6.26 17.19
N VAL A 10 6.93 5.38 16.19
CA VAL A 10 7.08 5.74 14.77
C VAL A 10 5.74 6.03 14.09
N LEU A 11 4.65 5.32 14.45
CA LEU A 11 3.30 5.56 13.91
C LEU A 11 2.76 6.95 14.30
N LEU A 12 3.11 7.44 15.50
CA LEU A 12 2.79 8.78 15.98
C LEU A 12 3.48 9.90 15.17
N LEU A 13 4.54 9.58 14.40
CA LEU A 13 5.23 10.52 13.53
C LEU A 13 4.61 10.61 12.12
N CYS A 14 3.89 9.57 11.67
CA CYS A 14 3.29 9.51 10.33
C CYS A 14 1.96 10.28 10.19
N ALA A 15 1.32 10.68 11.29
CA ALA A 15 0.00 11.33 11.28
C ALA A 15 0.04 12.87 11.40
N ALA A 16 1.21 13.49 11.52
CA ALA A 16 1.33 14.93 11.64
C ALA A 16 1.91 15.54 10.35
N VAL A 17 1.15 16.45 9.74
CA VAL A 17 1.67 17.46 8.80
C VAL A 17 2.70 18.28 9.58
N MET A 18 3.97 17.88 9.54
CA MET A 18 5.06 18.68 10.10
C MET A 18 5.39 19.79 9.11
N THR A 19 4.89 20.98 9.36
CA THR A 19 5.56 22.21 8.92
C THR A 19 6.95 22.23 9.53
N PHE A 20 7.99 21.98 8.73
CA PHE A 20 9.38 22.00 9.18
C PHE A 20 9.81 23.43 9.51
N ALA A 21 9.99 23.73 10.80
CA ALA A 21 10.83 24.84 11.21
C ALA A 21 12.29 24.45 10.94
N THR A 22 13.03 25.32 10.28
CA THR A 22 14.47 25.17 10.03
C THR A 22 15.24 25.27 11.35
N ALA A 23 15.45 24.13 12.00
CA ALA A 23 16.49 24.00 13.02
C ALA A 23 17.75 23.45 12.35
N SER A 24 18.72 24.33 12.10
CA SER A 24 20.11 23.93 11.86
C SER A 24 20.75 23.41 13.15
N VAL A 25 21.86 22.66 13.01
CA VAL A 25 22.77 22.07 14.05
C VAL A 25 22.45 20.58 14.29
N GLN A 26 23.37 19.61 14.23
CA GLN A 26 24.82 19.55 14.51
C GLN A 26 25.47 18.57 13.51
N ALA A 27 26.75 18.77 13.17
CA ALA A 27 27.51 17.94 12.24
C ALA A 27 27.39 16.44 12.56
N ALA A 28 26.55 15.72 11.81
CA ALA A 28 26.75 14.30 11.62
C ALA A 28 28.10 14.17 10.93
N ASN A 29 29.01 13.37 11.49
CA ASN A 29 30.20 12.97 10.76
C ASN A 29 29.72 12.18 9.53
N LEU A 30 29.67 12.84 8.38
CA LEU A 30 29.35 12.22 7.11
C LEU A 30 30.62 11.50 6.66
N TYR A 31 30.64 10.17 6.77
CA TYR A 31 31.78 9.37 6.33
C TYR A 31 31.56 8.95 4.88
N TRP A 32 32.45 9.37 3.97
CA TRP A 32 32.48 8.97 2.57
C TRP A 32 33.67 8.04 2.29
N ASP A 33 33.41 6.95 1.58
CA ASP A 33 34.45 6.04 1.08
C ASP A 33 34.67 6.33 -0.41
N THR A 34 35.88 6.78 -0.73
CA THR A 34 36.29 7.16 -2.08
C THR A 34 37.12 6.08 -2.76
N SER A 35 37.29 4.92 -2.13
CA SER A 35 38.25 3.91 -2.55
C SER A 35 37.63 2.88 -3.52
N THR A 36 38.48 2.33 -4.39
CA THR A 36 38.14 1.18 -5.26
C THR A 36 38.32 -0.17 -4.55
N ASP A 37 38.81 -0.16 -3.31
CA ASP A 37 39.15 -1.37 -2.54
C ASP A 37 38.00 -1.79 -1.61
N ALA A 38 37.79 -3.09 -1.44
CA ALA A 38 36.80 -3.61 -0.52
C ALA A 38 37.28 -3.49 0.93
N GLY A 39 36.85 -2.45 1.65
CA GLY A 39 37.08 -2.32 3.10
C GLY A 39 37.10 -0.88 3.60
N TYR A 40 36.55 -0.69 4.81
CA TYR A 40 36.40 0.59 5.51
C TYR A 40 37.72 1.35 5.72
N GLN A 41 37.77 2.62 5.30
CA GLN A 41 38.83 3.56 5.65
C GLN A 41 38.23 4.77 6.38
N PRO A 42 38.48 4.96 7.70
CA PRO A 42 38.09 6.17 8.40
C PRO A 42 39.01 7.32 8.01
N GLY A 43 38.45 8.46 7.60
CA GLY A 43 39.21 9.66 7.32
C GLY A 43 38.42 10.93 7.63
N ASP A 44 38.87 11.67 8.62
CA ASP A 44 38.57 13.05 8.93
C ASP A 44 39.69 13.92 8.33
N GLY A 45 39.63 14.22 7.03
CA GLY A 45 40.77 14.89 6.39
C GLY A 45 40.59 15.42 4.97
N ASN A 46 41.23 16.57 4.77
CA ASN A 46 41.45 17.36 3.56
C ASN A 46 41.23 16.69 2.18
N TRP A 47 40.45 17.40 1.38
CA TRP A 47 40.24 17.32 -0.06
C TRP A 47 41.50 16.92 -0.84
N ALA A 48 41.56 15.66 -1.24
CA ALA A 48 42.40 15.18 -2.33
C ALA A 48 41.51 14.58 -3.43
N THR A 49 42.11 14.42 -4.61
CA THR A 49 41.50 14.34 -5.94
C THR A 49 40.68 13.07 -6.21
N ASP A 50 39.56 12.86 -5.54
CA ASP A 50 38.32 12.28 -6.11
C ASP A 50 37.37 11.88 -4.98
N ALA A 51 36.26 12.61 -4.84
CA ALA A 51 34.92 12.13 -4.47
C ALA A 51 33.99 13.32 -4.22
N TYR A 52 32.77 13.16 -4.71
CA TYR A 52 31.68 14.14 -4.70
C TYR A 52 31.42 14.76 -3.32
N TRP A 53 31.54 16.09 -3.17
CA TRP A 53 30.66 17.04 -2.43
C TRP A 53 31.12 18.48 -2.70
N THR A 54 30.21 19.45 -2.50
CA THR A 54 30.46 20.90 -2.65
C THR A 54 30.95 21.57 -1.37
N LEU A 55 31.49 22.79 -1.53
CA LEU A 55 32.18 23.66 -0.57
C LEU A 55 31.54 23.83 0.85
N ASN A 56 30.25 23.50 1.05
CA ASN A 56 29.47 23.82 2.25
C ASN A 56 28.84 22.61 3.00
N GLY A 57 29.16 21.37 2.64
CA GLY A 57 28.76 20.16 3.40
C GLY A 57 27.28 19.78 3.39
N THR A 58 26.46 20.37 2.51
CA THR A 58 24.99 20.20 2.47
C THR A 58 24.41 19.92 1.07
N THR A 59 25.24 19.97 0.01
CA THR A 59 24.79 19.80 -1.39
C THR A 59 25.64 18.77 -2.15
N LEU A 60 25.01 17.71 -2.66
CA LEU A 60 25.64 16.66 -3.47
C LEU A 60 25.76 17.14 -4.92
N GLN A 61 26.97 17.26 -5.48
CA GLN A 61 27.17 17.59 -6.90
C GLN A 61 28.03 16.54 -7.58
N GLY A 62 27.67 16.16 -8.81
CA GLY A 62 28.41 15.25 -9.66
C GLY A 62 29.63 15.91 -10.34
N TRP A 63 30.82 15.31 -10.27
CA TRP A 63 31.94 15.58 -11.19
C TRP A 63 32.06 14.46 -12.26
N GLY A 64 32.40 14.82 -13.50
CA GLY A 64 32.50 13.87 -14.60
C GLY A 64 33.73 12.96 -14.48
N GLY A 65 33.51 11.66 -14.23
CA GLY A 65 34.55 10.63 -14.34
C GLY A 65 34.60 9.56 -13.23
N ALA A 66 33.96 9.76 -12.08
CA ALA A 66 34.09 8.87 -10.90
C ALA A 66 32.83 8.00 -10.68
N SER A 67 32.67 6.93 -11.44
CA SER A 67 31.38 6.25 -11.62
C SER A 67 30.92 5.25 -10.54
N ASP A 68 31.50 5.15 -9.34
CA ASP A 68 31.26 3.95 -8.51
C ASP A 68 30.29 4.08 -7.33
N TYR A 69 30.58 4.76 -6.20
CA TYR A 69 29.72 4.67 -4.99
C TYR A 69 29.51 5.98 -4.24
N ALA A 70 28.31 6.20 -3.70
CA ALA A 70 28.00 7.23 -2.71
C ALA A 70 27.48 6.56 -1.42
N TYR A 71 28.34 6.48 -0.40
CA TYR A 71 27.97 6.02 0.94
C TYR A 71 27.58 7.20 1.83
N LEU A 72 26.33 7.20 2.29
CA LEU A 72 25.83 8.14 3.29
C LEU A 72 25.68 7.35 4.59
N GLN A 73 26.66 7.49 5.48
CA GLN A 73 26.66 6.87 6.81
C GLN A 73 26.70 7.97 7.86
N ALA A 74 25.68 8.00 8.72
CA ALA A 74 25.56 8.95 9.80
C ALA A 74 24.79 8.30 10.96
N ALA A 75 25.01 8.80 12.17
CA ALA A 75 24.05 8.66 13.26
C ALA A 75 23.33 10.01 13.41
N GLY A 76 22.03 9.97 13.71
CA GLY A 76 21.21 11.19 13.85
C GLY A 76 20.68 11.74 12.51
N THR A 77 20.37 13.04 12.49
CA THR A 77 19.67 13.68 11.37
C THR A 77 20.63 14.36 10.39
N SER A 78 20.46 14.06 9.09
CA SER A 78 21.17 14.67 7.98
C SER A 78 20.18 15.33 7.01
N ASN A 79 20.43 16.60 6.66
CA ASN A 79 19.65 17.34 5.67
C ASN A 79 20.49 17.53 4.41
N ILE A 80 20.04 16.99 3.28
CA ILE A 80 20.81 16.91 2.04
C ILE A 80 20.00 17.50 0.88
N ALA A 81 20.61 18.46 0.17
CA ALA A 81 20.17 18.87 -1.15
C ALA A 81 20.92 18.08 -2.23
N LEU A 82 20.20 17.38 -3.09
CA LEU A 82 20.71 16.62 -4.22
C LEU A 82 20.81 17.58 -5.42
N GLY A 83 22.02 17.96 -5.80
CA GLY A 83 22.31 18.97 -6.82
C GLY A 83 22.32 18.44 -8.26
N GLY A 84 21.52 17.42 -8.59
CA GLY A 84 21.53 16.78 -9.91
C GLY A 84 22.71 15.84 -10.12
N ALA A 85 23.20 15.20 -9.05
CA ALA A 85 24.29 14.24 -9.13
C ALA A 85 23.86 12.96 -9.87
N SER A 86 24.80 12.35 -10.59
CA SER A 86 24.65 11.03 -11.19
C SER A 86 25.64 10.08 -10.54
N VAL A 87 25.17 9.02 -9.90
CA VAL A 87 25.99 8.01 -9.20
C VAL A 87 25.62 6.60 -9.66
N ASN A 88 26.48 5.61 -9.47
CA ASN A 88 26.10 4.23 -9.79
C ASN A 88 25.35 3.55 -8.63
N ARG A 89 25.79 3.75 -7.38
CA ARG A 89 25.01 3.33 -6.20
C ARG A 89 24.93 4.44 -5.16
N ALA A 90 23.74 4.66 -4.62
CA ALA A 90 23.50 5.51 -3.45
C ALA A 90 23.06 4.64 -2.27
N PHE A 91 23.71 4.81 -1.12
CA PHE A 91 23.40 4.10 0.11
C PHE A 91 23.02 5.11 1.19
N PHE A 92 21.86 4.93 1.83
CA PHE A 92 21.45 5.60 3.05
C PHE A 92 21.48 4.58 4.19
N ASP A 93 22.38 4.70 5.16
CA ASP A 93 22.67 3.60 6.08
C ASP A 93 22.93 4.04 7.53
N SER A 94 22.53 3.20 8.49
CA SER A 94 22.56 3.44 9.94
C SER A 94 23.77 2.82 10.63
N LYS A 95 24.98 2.86 10.04
CA LYS A 95 26.14 2.10 10.54
C LYS A 95 26.51 2.36 12.02
N TYR A 96 26.39 3.61 12.48
CA TYR A 96 26.87 4.07 13.79
C TYR A 96 25.75 4.35 14.79
N GLY A 97 24.50 4.09 14.41
CA GLY A 97 23.31 4.43 15.19
C GLY A 97 22.14 4.73 14.25
N ASP A 98 20.95 4.90 14.83
CA ASP A 98 19.74 5.24 14.07
C ASP A 98 19.98 6.49 13.23
N SER A 99 19.52 6.47 11.97
CA SER A 99 19.80 7.51 10.99
C SER A 99 18.52 8.08 10.37
N LEU A 100 18.47 9.39 10.22
CA LEU A 100 17.39 10.13 9.57
C LEU A 100 17.94 11.00 8.45
N TRP A 101 17.54 10.75 7.21
CA TRP A 101 18.01 11.45 6.02
C TRP A 101 16.88 12.25 5.39
N ASN A 102 16.89 13.57 5.53
CA ASN A 102 15.96 14.44 4.81
C ASN A 102 16.61 14.87 3.50
N ILE A 103 16.07 14.39 2.38
CA ILE A 103 16.57 14.65 1.04
C ILE A 103 15.60 15.52 0.22
N SER A 104 16.18 16.35 -0.64
CA SER A 104 15.45 17.16 -1.63
C SER A 104 16.29 17.31 -2.89
N GLY A 105 15.69 17.67 -4.02
CA GLY A 105 16.43 17.91 -5.27
C GLY A 105 16.60 16.66 -6.13
N ASN A 106 17.58 16.67 -7.02
CA ASN A 106 17.66 15.71 -8.12
C ASN A 106 18.83 14.73 -7.96
N LEU A 107 18.56 13.44 -8.20
CA LEU A 107 19.57 12.37 -8.18
C LEU A 107 19.27 11.35 -9.28
N THR A 108 20.26 11.05 -10.10
CA THR A 108 20.23 9.87 -10.96
C THR A 108 21.13 8.81 -10.34
N SER A 109 20.61 7.62 -10.13
CA SER A 109 21.38 6.48 -9.66
C SER A 109 21.07 5.23 -10.46
N ASN A 110 22.04 4.32 -10.65
CA ASN A 110 21.67 2.98 -11.10
C ASN A 110 20.96 2.24 -9.96
N ARG A 111 21.48 2.31 -8.73
CA ARG A 111 20.89 1.63 -7.57
C ARG A 111 20.76 2.54 -6.37
N ILE A 112 19.66 2.41 -5.65
CA ILE A 112 19.47 3.07 -4.35
C ILE A 112 19.21 2.00 -3.31
N TYR A 113 19.86 2.13 -2.17
CA TYR A 113 19.68 1.27 -1.01
C TYR A 113 19.38 2.13 0.22
N VAL A 114 18.32 1.76 0.92
CA VAL A 114 18.00 2.24 2.27
C VAL A 114 18.26 1.08 3.22
N ASP A 115 19.21 1.27 4.12
CA ASP A 115 19.67 0.30 5.11
C ASP A 115 20.26 -0.98 4.49
N THR A 116 21.60 -1.02 4.46
CA THR A 116 22.36 -2.21 4.07
C THR A 116 23.17 -2.79 5.20
N THR A 117 23.12 -2.16 6.37
CA THR A 117 23.95 -2.56 7.49
C THR A 117 23.53 -3.89 8.10
N VAL A 118 24.48 -4.54 8.75
CA VAL A 118 24.24 -5.72 9.58
C VAL A 118 24.20 -5.31 11.05
N ASN A 119 23.47 -4.24 11.37
CA ASN A 119 23.20 -3.85 12.75
C ASN A 119 21.67 -3.69 12.97
N ASP A 120 21.26 -3.54 14.23
CA ASP A 120 19.84 -3.37 14.60
C ASP A 120 19.40 -1.89 14.62
N TYR A 121 20.11 -1.00 13.91
CA TYR A 121 19.81 0.43 13.91
C TYR A 121 18.83 0.78 12.80
N ASP A 122 17.92 1.68 13.12
CA ASP A 122 16.83 2.07 12.23
C ASP A 122 17.33 3.13 11.22
N THR A 123 16.90 3.03 9.96
CA THR A 123 17.20 4.02 8.92
C THR A 123 15.90 4.59 8.37
N THR A 124 15.76 5.92 8.39
CA THR A 124 14.64 6.62 7.77
C THR A 124 15.15 7.60 6.73
N VAL A 125 14.59 7.55 5.52
CA VAL A 125 14.84 8.52 4.45
C VAL A 125 13.54 9.25 4.14
N ASN A 126 13.55 10.58 4.20
CA ASN A 126 12.42 11.44 3.86
C ASN A 126 12.75 12.24 2.60
N MET A 127 12.00 12.01 1.53
CA MET A 127 12.03 12.85 0.34
C MET A 127 10.84 13.81 0.32
N SER A 128 11.11 15.10 0.21
CA SER A 128 10.09 16.16 0.23
C SER A 128 9.89 16.88 -1.10
N SER A 129 10.88 16.84 -2.00
CA SER A 129 10.80 17.47 -3.33
C SER A 129 11.94 17.00 -4.24
N GLY A 130 11.84 17.32 -5.53
CA GLY A 130 12.85 17.00 -6.54
C GLY A 130 12.55 15.74 -7.34
N TYR A 131 13.54 15.26 -8.09
CA TYR A 131 13.40 14.18 -9.05
C TYR A 131 14.52 13.14 -8.90
N VAL A 132 14.16 11.92 -8.50
CA VAL A 132 15.09 10.80 -8.32
C VAL A 132 14.83 9.74 -9.38
N THR A 133 15.83 9.43 -10.21
CA THR A 133 15.77 8.34 -11.19
C THR A 133 16.62 7.18 -10.73
N VAL A 134 16.06 5.96 -10.80
CA VAL A 134 16.74 4.70 -10.48
C VAL A 134 16.74 3.80 -11.71
N ALA A 135 17.91 3.58 -12.30
CA ALA A 135 18.03 2.87 -13.57
C ALA A 135 18.14 1.34 -13.44
N ASP A 136 18.31 0.78 -12.24
CA ASP A 136 18.43 -0.66 -12.00
C ASP A 136 17.56 -1.12 -10.82
N TYR A 137 17.92 -0.80 -9.57
CA TYR A 137 17.27 -1.37 -8.39
C TYR A 137 17.08 -0.36 -7.27
N PHE A 138 15.85 -0.26 -6.72
CA PHE A 138 15.58 0.47 -5.48
C PHE A 138 15.27 -0.49 -4.33
N ARG A 139 16.13 -0.56 -3.30
CA ARG A 139 15.98 -1.44 -2.14
C ARG A 139 15.73 -0.66 -0.87
N ILE A 140 14.81 -1.16 -0.07
CA ILE A 140 14.56 -0.71 1.30
C ILE A 140 14.66 -1.93 2.20
N GLY A 141 15.64 -1.94 3.10
CA GLY A 141 15.98 -3.03 4.00
C GLY A 141 16.66 -4.20 3.30
N THR A 142 17.96 -4.40 3.55
CA THR A 142 18.71 -5.56 3.00
C THR A 142 19.44 -6.42 4.04
N THR A 143 19.04 -6.38 5.30
CA THR A 143 19.88 -6.86 6.40
C THR A 143 19.88 -8.39 6.50
N GLN A 144 21.05 -9.02 6.43
CA GLN A 144 21.19 -10.46 6.68
C GLN A 144 21.16 -10.71 8.20
N ASN A 145 20.22 -11.54 8.65
CA ASN A 145 20.21 -12.20 9.97
C ASN A 145 19.98 -11.31 11.20
N LEU A 146 19.25 -10.19 11.09
CA LEU A 146 18.99 -9.29 12.23
C LEU A 146 17.51 -8.95 12.37
N LYS A 147 16.97 -9.29 13.54
CA LYS A 147 15.54 -9.52 13.74
C LYS A 147 14.71 -8.23 13.95
N ASP A 148 15.35 -7.07 14.16
CA ASP A 148 14.68 -5.90 14.75
C ASP A 148 14.93 -4.53 14.08
N SER A 149 15.69 -4.42 12.97
CA SER A 149 15.88 -3.13 12.29
C SER A 149 14.64 -2.69 11.50
N ILE A 150 14.43 -1.37 11.43
CA ILE A 150 13.37 -0.73 10.64
C ILE A 150 14.00 0.17 9.58
N SER A 151 13.71 -0.11 8.31
CA SER A 151 14.19 0.65 7.16
C SER A 151 13.00 1.33 6.48
N ILE A 152 12.98 2.67 6.45
CA ILE A 152 11.84 3.46 5.98
C ILE A 152 12.27 4.40 4.86
N PHE A 153 11.47 4.45 3.79
CA PHE A 153 11.50 5.54 2.83
C PHE A 153 10.14 6.24 2.77
N ASN A 154 10.12 7.53 3.07
CA ASN A 154 8.93 8.37 3.01
C ASN A 154 9.02 9.32 1.80
N LEU A 155 8.08 9.21 0.87
CA LEU A 155 7.86 10.16 -0.20
C LEU A 155 6.68 11.06 0.18
N SER A 156 6.98 12.33 0.47
CA SER A 156 5.98 13.35 0.81
C SER A 156 5.82 14.41 -0.28
N GLY A 157 6.75 14.44 -1.25
CA GLY A 157 6.71 15.31 -2.42
C GLY A 157 7.85 15.02 -3.39
N GLY A 158 7.76 15.55 -4.60
CA GLY A 158 8.68 15.23 -5.70
C GLY A 158 8.31 13.94 -6.45
N THR A 159 9.26 13.43 -7.22
CA THR A 159 9.08 12.22 -8.05
C THR A 159 10.22 11.25 -7.86
N VAL A 160 9.90 9.97 -7.68
CA VAL A 160 10.84 8.86 -7.78
C VAL A 160 10.43 8.02 -8.99
N GLU A 161 11.38 7.76 -9.89
CA GLU A 161 11.15 6.99 -11.10
C GLU A 161 12.12 5.82 -11.17
N VAL A 162 11.60 4.59 -11.12
CA VAL A 162 12.37 3.36 -11.24
C VAL A 162 12.17 2.77 -12.63
N GLN A 163 13.18 2.87 -13.48
CA GLN A 163 13.11 2.63 -14.93
C GLN A 163 13.54 1.22 -15.36
N SER A 164 13.81 0.31 -14.42
CA SER A 164 14.35 -1.02 -14.70
C SER A 164 13.38 -2.12 -14.34
N LEU A 165 13.44 -3.21 -15.10
CA LEU A 165 12.71 -4.44 -14.83
C LEU A 165 12.99 -4.99 -13.43
N ASN A 166 14.19 -4.77 -12.86
CA ASN A 166 14.50 -5.26 -11.51
C ASN A 166 13.72 -4.55 -10.40
N GLY A 167 13.22 -3.34 -10.67
CA GLY A 167 12.22 -2.61 -9.89
C GLY A 167 12.59 -2.31 -8.43
N ILE A 168 11.62 -2.51 -7.54
CA ILE A 168 11.68 -2.17 -6.12
C ILE A 168 11.70 -3.46 -5.29
N ALA A 169 12.54 -3.52 -4.27
CA ALA A 169 12.35 -4.50 -3.18
C ALA A 169 12.21 -3.84 -1.83
N LEU A 170 11.20 -4.30 -1.12
CA LEU A 170 10.90 -3.95 0.26
C LEU A 170 11.17 -5.18 1.11
N GLY A 171 12.22 -5.10 1.92
CA GLY A 171 12.62 -6.13 2.86
C GLY A 171 13.30 -7.32 2.19
N SER A 172 14.55 -7.56 2.57
CA SER A 172 15.22 -8.83 2.31
C SER A 172 15.74 -9.47 3.59
N GLN A 173 15.39 -10.74 3.81
CA GLN A 173 15.81 -11.61 4.92
C GLN A 173 15.15 -11.38 6.29
N SER A 174 15.15 -10.18 6.88
CA SER A 174 14.58 -9.94 8.22
C SER A 174 14.26 -8.46 8.49
N GLY A 175 13.52 -8.18 9.57
CA GLY A 175 13.23 -6.83 10.04
C GLY A 175 11.95 -6.24 9.45
N THR A 176 11.83 -4.91 9.49
CA THR A 176 10.69 -4.18 8.90
C THR A 176 11.18 -3.24 7.80
N SER A 177 10.50 -3.23 6.66
CA SER A 177 10.79 -2.33 5.55
C SER A 177 9.53 -1.61 5.11
N GLU A 178 9.56 -0.29 5.10
CA GLU A 178 8.37 0.53 4.84
C GLU A 178 8.65 1.52 3.71
N LEU A 179 7.77 1.53 2.71
CA LEU A 179 7.71 2.56 1.69
C LEU A 179 6.39 3.32 1.86
N ASN A 180 6.46 4.56 2.32
CA ASN A 180 5.29 5.40 2.54
C ASN A 180 5.24 6.51 1.50
N ILE A 181 4.10 6.67 0.84
CA ILE A 181 3.85 7.66 -0.20
C ILE A 181 2.65 8.49 0.24
N SER A 182 2.90 9.56 0.99
CA SER A 182 1.87 10.47 1.49
C SER A 182 1.66 11.70 0.60
N GLY A 183 2.61 11.92 -0.32
CA GLY A 183 2.58 12.95 -1.37
C GLY A 183 3.59 12.61 -2.46
N GLY A 184 3.67 13.45 -3.49
CA GLY A 184 4.55 13.18 -4.64
C GLY A 184 4.10 11.98 -5.48
N LYS A 185 4.99 11.54 -6.38
CA LYS A 185 4.72 10.48 -7.35
C LYS A 185 5.85 9.45 -7.38
N LEU A 186 5.52 8.18 -7.21
CA LEU A 186 6.40 7.05 -7.51
C LEU A 186 5.97 6.42 -8.83
N THR A 187 6.92 6.22 -9.74
CA THR A 187 6.73 5.43 -10.96
C THR A 187 7.68 4.25 -10.93
N ASN A 188 7.21 3.07 -11.31
CA ASN A 188 8.06 1.91 -11.46
C ASN A 188 7.59 1.00 -12.59
N SER A 189 8.49 0.77 -13.54
CA SER A 189 8.27 -0.10 -14.70
C SER A 189 8.80 -1.52 -14.50
N GLY A 190 9.27 -1.84 -13.29
CA GLY A 190 9.79 -3.16 -12.90
C GLY A 190 8.91 -3.94 -11.95
N TYR A 191 9.45 -5.03 -11.42
CA TYR A 191 8.81 -5.81 -10.36
C TYR A 191 8.84 -5.06 -9.02
N ILE A 192 7.79 -5.21 -8.22
CA ILE A 192 7.82 -4.87 -6.79
C ILE A 192 7.82 -6.16 -5.99
N TYR A 193 8.94 -6.43 -5.33
CA TYR A 193 9.09 -7.56 -4.43
C TYR A 193 8.89 -7.12 -2.99
N MET A 194 7.91 -7.70 -2.32
CA MET A 194 7.65 -7.39 -0.91
C MET A 194 7.91 -8.60 -0.04
N ALA A 195 8.72 -8.40 0.99
CA ALA A 195 9.07 -9.38 2.00
C ALA A 195 9.75 -10.63 1.41
N ALA A 196 10.85 -10.42 0.68
CA ALA A 196 11.59 -11.52 0.07
C ALA A 196 12.61 -12.12 1.06
N CYS A 197 12.47 -13.39 1.43
CA CYS A 197 13.38 -14.02 2.41
C CYS A 197 13.84 -15.37 1.90
N SER A 198 15.14 -15.67 1.97
CA SER A 198 15.69 -16.98 1.60
C SER A 198 16.12 -17.82 2.81
N ASN A 199 16.03 -17.26 4.01
CA ASN A 199 16.54 -17.86 5.24
C ASN A 199 15.38 -18.42 6.09
N ASP A 200 15.67 -19.47 6.86
CA ASP A 200 14.72 -20.07 7.80
C ASP A 200 14.60 -19.21 9.07
N ASN A 201 13.45 -19.31 9.76
CA ASN A 201 13.18 -18.69 11.07
C ASN A 201 13.35 -17.16 11.12
N GLN A 202 12.92 -16.48 10.06
CA GLN A 202 12.95 -15.03 9.98
C GLN A 202 11.58 -14.42 10.31
N ILE A 203 11.62 -13.21 10.85
CA ILE A 203 10.44 -12.34 10.98
C ILE A 203 10.70 -11.17 10.04
N LEU A 204 9.84 -11.03 9.03
CA LEU A 204 9.98 -10.00 8.00
C LEU A 204 8.63 -9.36 7.73
N THR A 205 8.55 -8.04 7.85
CA THR A 205 7.38 -7.27 7.42
C THR A 205 7.80 -6.27 6.36
N ALA A 206 7.16 -6.29 5.20
CA ALA A 206 7.32 -5.26 4.18
C ALA A 206 5.99 -4.54 3.97
N SER A 207 5.99 -3.22 4.01
CA SER A 207 4.79 -2.43 3.76
C SER A 207 4.99 -1.39 2.67
N LEU A 208 3.96 -1.24 1.84
CA LEU A 208 3.75 -0.12 0.94
C LEU A 208 2.49 0.60 1.41
N THR A 209 2.60 1.86 1.77
CA THR A 209 1.46 2.67 2.23
C THR A 209 1.29 3.88 1.34
N LEU A 210 0.09 4.05 0.79
CA LEU A 210 -0.30 5.26 0.07
C LEU A 210 -1.34 6.03 0.88
N SER A 211 -1.20 7.35 0.96
CA SER A 211 -2.13 8.24 1.66
C SER A 211 -2.06 9.67 1.10
N GLY A 212 -2.94 10.55 1.56
CA GLY A 212 -2.84 11.98 1.29
C GLY A 212 -2.98 12.30 -0.19
N THR A 213 -1.95 12.88 -0.80
CA THR A 213 -1.91 13.11 -2.25
C THR A 213 -0.86 12.22 -2.93
N GLY A 214 -0.44 11.16 -2.26
CA GLY A 214 0.58 10.23 -2.74
C GLY A 214 0.07 9.38 -3.90
N ILE A 215 0.85 9.36 -4.98
CA ILE A 215 0.53 8.60 -6.19
C ILE A 215 1.62 7.56 -6.41
N ALA A 216 1.23 6.32 -6.69
CA ALA A 216 2.11 5.33 -7.28
C ALA A 216 1.52 4.82 -8.60
N GLU A 217 2.33 4.82 -9.65
CA GLU A 217 1.98 4.30 -10.98
C GLU A 217 2.96 3.20 -11.35
N PHE A 218 2.43 2.01 -11.60
CA PHE A 218 3.25 0.85 -11.91
C PHE A 218 2.87 0.24 -13.26
N ASP A 219 3.76 0.42 -14.24
CA ASP A 219 3.55 0.14 -15.67
C ASP A 219 4.50 -0.96 -16.18
N ASN A 220 4.10 -2.24 -16.09
CA ASN A 220 4.91 -3.34 -16.65
C ASN A 220 4.06 -4.45 -17.29
N THR A 221 4.64 -5.14 -18.27
CA THR A 221 4.03 -6.20 -19.09
C THR A 221 4.11 -7.61 -18.49
N SER A 222 4.84 -7.83 -17.38
CA SER A 222 5.25 -9.19 -16.97
C SER A 222 4.78 -9.66 -15.57
N THR A 223 4.91 -8.88 -14.49
CA THR A 223 4.14 -8.99 -13.21
C THR A 223 4.55 -7.81 -12.31
N ILE A 224 3.62 -7.15 -11.61
CA ILE A 224 3.90 -5.86 -10.95
C ILE A 224 4.15 -5.99 -9.46
N PHE A 225 3.45 -6.91 -8.79
CA PHE A 225 3.59 -7.12 -7.35
C PHE A 225 3.69 -8.59 -7.03
N GLU A 226 4.82 -8.98 -6.46
CA GLU A 226 5.03 -10.31 -5.91
C GLU A 226 5.23 -10.22 -4.39
N LEU A 227 4.27 -10.81 -3.68
CA LEU A 227 4.28 -10.86 -2.23
C LEU A 227 4.96 -12.14 -1.75
N GLY A 228 5.86 -12.03 -0.78
CA GLY A 228 6.40 -13.17 -0.04
C GLY A 228 7.38 -14.05 -0.82
N ARG A 229 8.15 -13.48 -1.76
CA ARG A 229 9.06 -14.23 -2.64
C ARG A 229 10.14 -14.99 -1.86
N ASN A 230 10.44 -16.22 -2.27
CA ASN A 230 11.47 -17.12 -1.69
C ASN A 230 11.21 -17.64 -0.26
N SER A 231 10.04 -17.34 0.32
CA SER A 231 9.68 -17.69 1.69
C SER A 231 9.82 -19.19 1.97
N LYS A 232 10.69 -19.52 2.92
CA LYS A 232 10.80 -20.87 3.46
C LYS A 232 9.69 -21.17 4.48
N SER A 233 9.35 -22.46 4.59
CA SER A 233 8.24 -22.98 5.40
C SER A 233 8.40 -22.85 6.94
N THR A 234 9.27 -21.99 7.47
CA THR A 234 9.34 -21.74 8.93
C THR A 234 9.52 -20.27 9.30
N SER A 235 9.33 -19.35 8.35
CA SER A 235 9.50 -17.90 8.57
C SER A 235 8.14 -17.19 8.66
N ASP A 236 8.02 -16.23 9.58
CA ASP A 236 6.86 -15.37 9.75
C ASP A 236 7.03 -14.14 8.85
N ILE A 237 6.47 -14.22 7.64
CA ILE A 237 6.68 -13.22 6.59
C ILE A 237 5.35 -12.59 6.22
N THR A 238 5.28 -11.27 6.26
CA THR A 238 4.08 -10.51 5.90
C THR A 238 4.42 -9.38 4.94
N ALA A 239 3.69 -9.32 3.83
CA ALA A 239 3.71 -8.19 2.92
C ALA A 239 2.36 -7.46 3.00
N ILE A 240 2.38 -6.14 3.19
CA ILE A 240 1.18 -5.34 3.43
C ILE A 240 1.12 -4.17 2.46
N ILE A 241 0.05 -4.06 1.68
CA ILE A 241 -0.27 -2.85 0.94
C ILE A 241 -1.40 -2.14 1.67
N ASN A 242 -1.19 -0.88 2.05
CA ASN A 242 -2.21 -0.04 2.67
C ASN A 242 -2.58 1.10 1.73
N LEU A 243 -3.85 1.16 1.37
CA LEU A 243 -4.41 2.20 0.52
C LEU A 243 -5.33 3.08 1.36
N ASN A 244 -4.71 4.03 2.06
CA ASN A 244 -5.37 4.94 2.97
C ASN A 244 -5.95 6.16 2.23
N VAL A 245 -6.86 6.86 2.91
CA VAL A 245 -7.55 8.06 2.43
C VAL A 245 -6.66 8.97 1.59
N GLY A 246 -7.11 9.22 0.36
CA GLY A 246 -6.48 10.11 -0.63
C GLY A 246 -5.33 9.51 -1.45
N GLY A 247 -4.66 8.47 -0.95
CA GLY A 247 -3.59 7.80 -1.70
C GLY A 247 -4.13 7.12 -2.96
N THR A 248 -3.36 7.12 -4.05
CA THR A 248 -3.75 6.49 -5.32
C THR A 248 -2.71 5.49 -5.80
N LEU A 249 -3.11 4.24 -5.94
CA LEU A 249 -2.30 3.16 -6.51
C LEU A 249 -2.85 2.81 -7.90
N SER A 250 -2.10 3.13 -8.96
CA SER A 250 -2.44 2.75 -10.33
C SER A 250 -1.56 1.61 -10.82
N THR A 251 -2.16 0.52 -11.28
CA THR A 251 -1.41 -0.64 -11.81
C THR A 251 -2.02 -1.15 -13.11
N SER A 252 -1.17 -1.73 -13.96
CA SER A 252 -1.57 -2.30 -15.25
C SER A 252 -1.89 -3.80 -15.20
N ARG A 253 -1.54 -4.47 -14.10
CA ARG A 253 -1.50 -5.94 -13.98
C ARG A 253 -1.75 -6.40 -12.54
N SER A 254 -1.71 -7.73 -12.39
CA SER A 254 -2.01 -8.50 -11.19
C SER A 254 -1.10 -8.21 -9.99
N ILE A 255 -1.72 -8.20 -8.82
CA ILE A 255 -1.13 -8.32 -7.49
C ILE A 255 -1.29 -9.78 -7.08
N THR A 256 -0.16 -10.48 -6.93
CA THR A 256 -0.16 -11.94 -6.72
C THR A 256 0.83 -12.35 -5.65
N GLN A 257 0.57 -13.50 -5.01
CA GLN A 257 1.61 -14.17 -4.25
C GLN A 257 2.62 -14.81 -5.22
N ALA A 258 3.90 -14.81 -4.86
CA ALA A 258 4.91 -15.52 -5.64
C ALA A 258 4.57 -17.02 -5.72
N ALA A 259 4.73 -17.63 -6.90
CA ALA A 259 4.44 -19.05 -7.10
C ALA A 259 5.35 -19.95 -6.23
N GLY A 260 4.78 -21.07 -5.76
CA GLY A 260 5.52 -22.11 -5.03
C GLY A 260 5.92 -21.76 -3.60
N GLN A 261 5.35 -20.71 -3.02
CA GLN A 261 5.59 -20.32 -1.62
C GLN A 261 4.49 -20.92 -0.72
N THR A 262 4.81 -21.30 0.52
CA THR A 262 3.85 -22.01 1.40
C THR A 262 3.53 -21.29 2.72
N LEU A 263 4.14 -20.14 3.06
CA LEU A 263 3.91 -19.48 4.37
C LEU A 263 4.02 -17.94 4.42
N ALA A 264 3.86 -17.21 3.31
CA ALA A 264 3.86 -15.74 3.36
C ALA A 264 2.44 -15.17 3.36
N ALA A 265 2.11 -14.29 4.32
CA ALA A 265 0.84 -13.56 4.31
C ALA A 265 0.94 -12.34 3.38
N GLY A 266 0.09 -12.28 2.36
CA GLY A 266 -0.12 -11.10 1.53
C GLY A 266 -1.40 -10.37 1.95
N ILE A 267 -1.28 -9.16 2.46
CA ILE A 267 -2.41 -8.36 2.95
C ILE A 267 -2.56 -7.13 2.06
N PHE A 268 -3.75 -6.96 1.48
CA PHE A 268 -4.11 -5.73 0.77
C PHE A 268 -5.25 -5.03 1.50
N ASN A 269 -5.00 -3.83 1.98
CA ASN A 269 -5.91 -3.06 2.82
C ASN A 269 -6.49 -1.87 2.07
N PHE A 270 -7.79 -1.87 1.84
CA PHE A 270 -8.55 -0.72 1.39
C PHE A 270 -9.03 0.10 2.58
N ASN A 271 -8.65 1.37 2.62
CA ASN A 271 -9.00 2.29 3.70
C ASN A 271 -9.21 3.72 3.19
N GLY A 272 -10.00 3.86 2.13
CA GLY A 272 -10.40 5.14 1.54
C GLY A 272 -9.45 5.72 0.49
N GLY A 273 -8.37 5.02 0.13
CA GLY A 273 -7.56 5.38 -1.04
C GLY A 273 -8.09 4.72 -2.33
N THR A 274 -7.62 5.19 -3.48
CA THR A 274 -8.08 4.78 -4.81
C THR A 274 -7.17 3.74 -5.45
N PHE A 275 -7.71 2.58 -5.80
CA PHE A 275 -7.03 1.56 -6.60
C PHE A 275 -7.48 1.68 -8.05
N LYS A 276 -6.55 1.95 -8.96
CA LYS A 276 -6.87 2.42 -10.30
C LYS A 276 -6.25 1.56 -11.40
N ALA A 277 -7.01 1.27 -12.45
CA ALA A 277 -6.47 0.67 -13.67
C ALA A 277 -5.61 1.70 -14.43
N LEU A 278 -4.35 1.34 -14.67
CA LEU A 278 -3.40 2.21 -15.39
C LEU A 278 -3.57 2.09 -16.90
N ASP A 279 -3.29 0.91 -17.48
CA ASP A 279 -3.43 0.65 -18.92
C ASP A 279 -3.74 -0.84 -19.27
N GLY A 280 -4.98 -1.07 -19.70
CA GLY A 280 -5.43 -2.32 -20.31
C GLY A 280 -6.20 -3.24 -19.36
N SER A 281 -7.19 -3.95 -19.90
CA SER A 281 -8.03 -4.87 -19.13
C SER A 281 -7.26 -6.11 -18.64
N ASN A 282 -7.64 -6.61 -17.46
CA ASN A 282 -7.10 -7.81 -16.84
C ASN A 282 -8.15 -8.43 -15.89
N ALA A 283 -8.38 -9.74 -16.01
CA ALA A 283 -9.36 -10.45 -15.19
C ALA A 283 -8.86 -10.86 -13.80
N THR A 284 -7.56 -10.70 -13.51
CA THR A 284 -6.91 -11.17 -12.28
C THR A 284 -6.05 -10.10 -11.62
N TRP A 285 -6.59 -8.91 -11.40
CA TRP A 285 -5.86 -7.78 -10.80
C TRP A 285 -5.40 -8.02 -9.37
N ILE A 286 -6.17 -8.77 -8.58
CA ILE A 286 -5.74 -9.31 -7.29
C ILE A 286 -6.13 -10.79 -7.30
N ASP A 287 -5.14 -11.67 -7.24
CA ASP A 287 -5.31 -13.11 -7.46
C ASP A 287 -4.22 -13.95 -6.77
N GLY A 288 -4.55 -15.20 -6.46
CA GLY A 288 -3.61 -16.21 -5.99
C GLY A 288 -2.96 -15.91 -4.65
N LEU A 289 -3.64 -15.19 -3.75
CA LEU A 289 -3.16 -14.92 -2.39
C LEU A 289 -3.36 -16.15 -1.48
N ALA A 290 -2.58 -17.21 -1.71
CA ALA A 290 -2.80 -18.52 -1.10
C ALA A 290 -2.11 -18.76 0.25
N GLY A 291 -1.30 -17.80 0.75
CA GLY A 291 -0.58 -17.98 2.02
C GLY A 291 -1.49 -17.83 3.23
N ALA A 292 -1.22 -18.58 4.29
CA ALA A 292 -1.96 -18.47 5.55
C ALA A 292 -1.96 -17.03 6.07
N GLY A 293 -3.15 -16.47 6.34
CA GLY A 293 -3.32 -15.08 6.77
C GLY A 293 -3.28 -14.05 5.64
N SER A 294 -3.22 -14.47 4.37
CA SER A 294 -3.43 -13.57 3.24
C SER A 294 -4.90 -13.17 3.14
N MET A 295 -5.15 -11.90 2.82
CA MET A 295 -6.49 -11.35 2.76
C MET A 295 -6.51 -10.02 2.01
N VAL A 296 -7.65 -9.74 1.37
CA VAL A 296 -7.96 -8.42 0.81
C VAL A 296 -9.02 -7.78 1.71
N GLN A 297 -8.60 -6.85 2.56
CA GLN A 297 -9.45 -6.28 3.60
C GLN A 297 -10.06 -4.96 3.17
N ILE A 298 -11.33 -4.78 3.54
CA ILE A 298 -12.02 -3.49 3.53
C ILE A 298 -12.09 -3.00 4.98
N LEU A 299 -11.32 -1.95 5.27
CA LEU A 299 -11.35 -1.24 6.57
C LEU A 299 -12.39 -0.12 6.52
N ASP A 300 -12.54 0.62 7.63
CA ASP A 300 -13.57 1.65 7.80
C ASP A 300 -13.64 2.69 6.66
N GLY A 301 -12.51 3.07 6.08
CA GLY A 301 -12.47 3.99 4.94
C GLY A 301 -13.03 3.45 3.61
N GLY A 302 -13.29 2.14 3.51
CA GLY A 302 -13.85 1.50 2.31
C GLY A 302 -12.86 1.30 1.16
N ALA A 303 -13.32 0.59 0.13
CA ALA A 303 -12.63 0.45 -1.15
C ALA A 303 -13.14 1.46 -2.18
N LEU A 304 -12.22 2.20 -2.79
CA LEU A 304 -12.47 2.97 -4.01
C LEU A 304 -11.70 2.30 -5.15
N ILE A 305 -12.41 1.73 -6.11
CA ILE A 305 -11.81 1.02 -7.25
C ILE A 305 -12.20 1.74 -8.54
N ASP A 306 -11.22 2.38 -9.18
CA ASP A 306 -11.35 3.12 -10.43
C ASP A 306 -10.87 2.29 -11.61
N THR A 307 -11.82 1.73 -12.35
CA THR A 307 -11.55 0.97 -13.58
C THR A 307 -11.04 1.82 -14.75
N ASN A 308 -11.06 3.15 -14.62
CA ASN A 308 -10.76 4.08 -15.70
C ASN A 308 -11.60 3.78 -16.96
N SER A 309 -11.04 3.14 -17.98
CA SER A 309 -11.77 2.65 -19.16
C SER A 309 -11.48 1.18 -19.45
N TYR A 310 -11.01 0.43 -18.45
CA TYR A 310 -10.51 -0.94 -18.59
C TYR A 310 -11.29 -1.89 -17.70
N ASP A 311 -11.44 -3.14 -18.13
CA ASP A 311 -12.13 -4.15 -17.32
C ASP A 311 -11.15 -4.73 -16.30
N MET A 312 -11.51 -4.65 -15.02
CA MET A 312 -10.77 -5.22 -13.90
C MET A 312 -11.48 -6.45 -13.34
N GLY A 313 -10.74 -7.51 -13.03
CA GLY A 313 -11.25 -8.63 -12.23
C GLY A 313 -10.48 -8.81 -10.93
N ILE A 314 -11.17 -9.10 -9.84
CA ILE A 314 -10.58 -9.49 -8.56
C ILE A 314 -11.15 -10.86 -8.20
N THR A 315 -10.27 -11.85 -8.05
CA THR A 315 -10.66 -13.24 -7.76
C THR A 315 -10.68 -13.52 -6.26
N GLU A 316 -9.88 -12.79 -5.49
CA GLU A 316 -9.89 -12.83 -4.03
C GLU A 316 -11.18 -12.26 -3.45
N ALA A 317 -11.63 -12.82 -2.32
CA ALA A 317 -12.75 -12.25 -1.57
C ALA A 317 -12.33 -10.93 -0.89
N LEU A 318 -13.16 -9.90 -1.03
CA LEU A 318 -13.05 -8.66 -0.27
C LEU A 318 -13.69 -8.87 1.11
N VAL A 319 -12.89 -8.87 2.18
CA VAL A 319 -13.35 -9.26 3.53
C VAL A 319 -13.33 -8.10 4.52
N THR A 320 -14.21 -8.14 5.53
CA THR A 320 -14.15 -7.21 6.67
C THR A 320 -12.93 -7.48 7.57
N ASP A 321 -12.43 -6.46 8.25
CA ASP A 321 -11.48 -6.61 9.36
C ASP A 321 -12.16 -7.01 10.69
N GLY A 322 -13.49 -7.11 10.71
CA GLY A 322 -14.31 -7.43 11.88
C GLY A 322 -14.56 -6.25 12.83
N VAL A 323 -14.13 -5.04 12.46
CA VAL A 323 -14.27 -3.83 13.30
C VAL A 323 -14.90 -2.68 12.51
N GLY A 324 -14.39 -2.37 11.32
CA GLY A 324 -14.87 -1.29 10.46
C GLY A 324 -16.09 -1.69 9.63
N ASN A 325 -16.86 -0.69 9.20
CA ASN A 325 -18.03 -0.88 8.33
C ASN A 325 -17.78 -0.36 6.90
N GLY A 326 -16.58 -0.60 6.37
CA GLY A 326 -16.20 -0.11 5.06
C GLY A 326 -17.00 -0.76 3.93
N GLY A 327 -17.38 0.07 2.96
CA GLY A 327 -18.10 -0.32 1.75
C GLY A 327 -17.23 -0.37 0.50
N LEU A 328 -17.89 -0.56 -0.64
CA LEU A 328 -17.30 -0.56 -1.97
C LEU A 328 -17.83 0.61 -2.80
N THR A 329 -16.95 1.41 -3.37
CA THR A 329 -17.25 2.40 -4.40
C THR A 329 -16.54 2.02 -5.69
N LYS A 330 -17.32 1.73 -6.72
CA LYS A 330 -16.86 1.42 -8.07
C LYS A 330 -16.93 2.68 -8.93
N LEU A 331 -15.77 3.10 -9.44
CA LEU A 331 -15.58 4.25 -10.33
C LEU A 331 -15.11 3.79 -11.73
N GLY A 332 -15.17 4.71 -12.69
CA GLY A 332 -14.68 4.53 -14.06
C GLY A 332 -15.60 3.71 -14.95
N LEU A 333 -15.42 3.84 -16.26
CA LEU A 333 -16.31 3.30 -17.30
C LEU A 333 -16.16 1.78 -17.52
N GLY A 334 -15.09 1.17 -17.04
CA GLY A 334 -14.83 -0.26 -17.22
C GLY A 334 -15.69 -1.16 -16.35
N LYS A 335 -15.66 -2.47 -16.65
CA LYS A 335 -16.30 -3.51 -15.82
C LYS A 335 -15.37 -3.94 -14.68
N LEU A 336 -15.79 -3.79 -13.44
CA LEU A 336 -15.17 -4.47 -12.29
C LEU A 336 -15.91 -5.79 -12.05
N THR A 337 -15.20 -6.92 -12.10
CA THR A 337 -15.73 -8.25 -11.80
C THR A 337 -15.18 -8.74 -10.47
N LEU A 338 -16.05 -9.01 -9.50
CA LEU A 338 -15.69 -9.64 -8.22
C LEU A 338 -16.16 -11.09 -8.25
N SER A 339 -15.20 -12.02 -8.25
CA SER A 339 -15.48 -13.46 -8.34
C SER A 339 -15.49 -14.18 -7.00
N GLY A 340 -14.88 -13.59 -5.97
CA GLY A 340 -14.86 -14.13 -4.61
C GLY A 340 -16.15 -13.84 -3.85
N TYR A 341 -16.45 -14.66 -2.85
CA TYR A 341 -17.55 -14.43 -1.91
C TYR A 341 -17.18 -13.30 -0.94
N ASN A 342 -17.62 -12.08 -1.22
CA ASN A 342 -17.23 -10.89 -0.45
C ASN A 342 -17.96 -10.84 0.90
N THR A 343 -17.34 -10.23 1.90
CA THR A 343 -17.88 -10.12 3.27
C THR A 343 -17.61 -8.75 3.90
N TYR A 344 -17.27 -7.74 3.08
CA TYR A 344 -17.30 -6.36 3.54
C TYR A 344 -18.72 -5.99 3.97
N THR A 345 -18.85 -5.14 4.99
CA THR A 345 -20.16 -4.93 5.65
C THR A 345 -20.80 -3.58 5.31
N GLY A 346 -20.05 -2.69 4.67
CA GLY A 346 -20.56 -1.39 4.26
C GLY A 346 -21.33 -1.42 2.95
N ASP A 347 -21.77 -0.22 2.60
CA ASP A 347 -22.56 0.12 1.43
C ASP A 347 -21.85 -0.16 0.10
N THR A 348 -22.61 -0.40 -0.96
CA THR A 348 -22.08 -0.56 -2.33
C THR A 348 -22.59 0.57 -3.23
N LEU A 349 -21.67 1.36 -3.77
CA LEU A 349 -21.93 2.41 -4.75
C LEU A 349 -21.30 2.03 -6.09
N VAL A 350 -22.12 2.00 -7.14
CA VAL A 350 -21.68 1.93 -8.53
C VAL A 350 -21.92 3.31 -9.15
N ASP A 351 -20.86 4.12 -9.18
CA ASP A 351 -20.88 5.51 -9.68
C ASP A 351 -20.87 5.54 -11.21
N ASP A 352 -20.08 4.66 -11.83
CA ASP A 352 -19.97 4.57 -13.28
C ASP A 352 -19.58 3.15 -13.77
N GLY A 353 -19.85 2.86 -15.04
CA GLY A 353 -19.52 1.61 -15.70
C GLY A 353 -20.30 0.41 -15.16
N THR A 354 -19.64 -0.73 -14.96
CA THR A 354 -20.32 -1.95 -14.49
C THR A 354 -19.61 -2.55 -13.27
N LEU A 355 -20.35 -2.83 -12.21
CA LEU A 355 -19.93 -3.76 -11.15
C LEU A 355 -20.59 -5.11 -11.41
N SER A 356 -19.80 -6.18 -11.48
CA SER A 356 -20.29 -7.54 -11.67
C SER A 356 -19.96 -8.40 -10.47
N LEU A 357 -21.00 -9.01 -9.91
CA LEU A 357 -20.91 -9.89 -8.76
C LEU A 357 -21.20 -11.33 -9.20
N ALA A 358 -20.26 -12.23 -8.92
CA ALA A 358 -20.42 -13.66 -9.21
C ALA A 358 -21.16 -14.43 -8.11
N GLU A 359 -21.27 -13.85 -6.92
CA GLU A 359 -21.87 -14.45 -5.73
C GLU A 359 -22.92 -13.50 -5.13
N ASP A 360 -23.91 -14.06 -4.42
CA ASP A 360 -24.87 -13.32 -3.58
C ASP A 360 -24.22 -12.99 -2.22
N CYS A 361 -23.50 -11.89 -2.18
CA CYS A 361 -22.61 -11.53 -1.08
C CYS A 361 -22.72 -10.07 -0.63
N LEU A 362 -23.81 -9.38 -1.00
CA LEU A 362 -24.14 -8.08 -0.41
C LEU A 362 -24.69 -8.31 1.00
N VAL A 363 -24.61 -7.29 1.85
CA VAL A 363 -25.03 -7.42 3.25
C VAL A 363 -26.48 -7.01 3.38
N ASP A 364 -27.27 -7.84 4.08
CA ASP A 364 -28.72 -7.68 4.25
C ASP A 364 -29.18 -6.28 4.70
N ASN A 365 -28.33 -5.53 5.42
CA ASN A 365 -28.62 -4.20 5.95
C ASN A 365 -27.76 -3.09 5.31
N SER A 366 -27.05 -3.38 4.22
CA SER A 366 -26.34 -2.37 3.45
C SER A 366 -27.24 -1.79 2.37
N ALA A 367 -26.89 -0.60 1.94
CA ALA A 367 -27.55 0.08 0.84
C ALA A 367 -26.74 -0.07 -0.46
N VAL A 368 -27.47 -0.16 -1.56
CA VAL A 368 -26.91 -0.23 -2.93
C VAL A 368 -27.34 1.00 -3.71
N TRP A 369 -26.36 1.72 -4.25
CA TRP A 369 -26.58 2.84 -5.16
C TRP A 369 -26.05 2.50 -6.54
N ILE A 370 -26.87 2.71 -7.57
CA ILE A 370 -26.49 2.57 -8.96
C ILE A 370 -26.83 3.90 -9.65
N ASP A 371 -25.82 4.66 -10.03
CA ASP A 371 -25.99 5.97 -10.65
C ASP A 371 -26.37 5.85 -12.14
N ALA A 372 -26.79 6.96 -12.77
CA ALA A 372 -27.42 6.96 -14.10
C ALA A 372 -26.64 6.22 -15.21
N ASN A 373 -25.30 6.21 -15.14
CA ASN A 373 -24.43 5.58 -16.14
C ASN A 373 -23.88 4.22 -15.69
N ALA A 374 -24.33 3.74 -14.53
CA ALA A 374 -23.85 2.52 -13.91
C ALA A 374 -24.80 1.34 -14.12
N VAL A 375 -24.23 0.14 -14.06
CA VAL A 375 -24.96 -1.14 -14.07
C VAL A 375 -24.40 -2.07 -12.99
N LEU A 376 -25.29 -2.70 -12.25
CA LEU A 376 -24.98 -3.85 -11.39
C LEU A 376 -25.30 -5.15 -12.14
N ASP A 377 -24.28 -5.92 -12.50
CA ASP A 377 -24.38 -7.17 -13.24
C ASP A 377 -24.33 -8.38 -12.30
N LEU A 378 -25.50 -8.94 -11.97
CA LEU A 378 -25.65 -10.07 -11.06
C LEU A 378 -25.53 -11.38 -11.82
N THR A 379 -24.33 -11.95 -11.86
CA THR A 379 -24.02 -13.14 -12.68
C THR A 379 -24.29 -14.47 -11.97
N HIS A 380 -24.72 -14.44 -10.71
CA HIS A 380 -25.32 -15.56 -10.00
C HIS A 380 -26.82 -15.71 -10.34
N SER A 381 -27.45 -16.81 -9.93
CA SER A 381 -28.88 -17.10 -10.18
C SER A 381 -29.77 -16.96 -8.94
N LEU A 382 -29.25 -16.31 -7.89
CA LEU A 382 -29.90 -16.22 -6.58
C LEU A 382 -30.55 -14.84 -6.36
N THR A 383 -31.33 -14.74 -5.28
CA THR A 383 -31.88 -13.47 -4.79
C THR A 383 -31.10 -13.06 -3.55
N ASP A 384 -30.33 -11.98 -3.67
CA ASP A 384 -29.57 -11.39 -2.57
C ASP A 384 -30.42 -10.35 -1.82
N THR A 385 -30.19 -10.12 -0.52
CA THR A 385 -31.00 -9.20 0.29
C THR A 385 -30.23 -7.92 0.59
N VAL A 386 -30.92 -6.77 0.52
CA VAL A 386 -30.34 -5.46 0.84
C VAL A 386 -31.32 -4.60 1.63
N GLY A 387 -30.79 -3.69 2.44
CA GLY A 387 -31.58 -2.80 3.30
C GLY A 387 -32.18 -1.61 2.54
N ALA A 388 -31.48 -1.14 1.50
CA ALA A 388 -31.98 -0.12 0.59
C ALA A 388 -31.39 -0.25 -0.81
N LEU A 389 -32.12 0.26 -1.81
CA LEU A 389 -31.69 0.30 -3.20
C LEU A 389 -32.06 1.65 -3.81
N TYR A 390 -31.12 2.25 -4.53
CA TYR A 390 -31.29 3.53 -5.21
C TYR A 390 -30.89 3.39 -6.67
N PHE A 391 -31.73 3.93 -7.55
CA PHE A 391 -31.44 4.08 -8.98
C PHE A 391 -31.38 5.56 -9.31
N ASP A 392 -30.21 6.06 -9.71
CA ASP A 392 -29.97 7.49 -10.01
C ASP A 392 -30.50 8.41 -8.90
N GLY A 393 -30.12 8.09 -7.65
CA GLY A 393 -30.57 8.81 -6.45
C GLY A 393 -32.03 8.59 -6.04
N VAL A 394 -32.83 7.83 -6.80
CA VAL A 394 -34.24 7.53 -6.48
C VAL A 394 -34.33 6.24 -5.66
N ALA A 395 -34.79 6.38 -4.41
CA ALA A 395 -35.04 5.25 -3.51
C ALA A 395 -36.12 4.31 -4.06
N GLN A 396 -35.85 3.01 -4.01
CA GLN A 396 -36.75 1.95 -4.43
C GLN A 396 -37.56 1.43 -3.24
N ALA A 397 -38.84 1.13 -3.47
CA ALA A 397 -39.71 0.55 -2.45
C ALA A 397 -39.31 -0.91 -2.16
N PRO A 398 -39.68 -1.48 -1.00
CA PRO A 398 -39.47 -2.90 -0.73
C PRO A 398 -40.05 -3.79 -1.84
N GLY A 399 -39.26 -4.73 -2.33
CA GLY A 399 -39.60 -5.55 -3.50
C GLY A 399 -38.41 -6.29 -4.08
N ILE A 400 -38.65 -7.06 -5.14
CA ILE A 400 -37.60 -7.79 -5.88
C ILE A 400 -37.26 -7.03 -7.16
N TYR A 401 -35.99 -6.72 -7.35
CA TYR A 401 -35.44 -6.00 -8.49
C TYR A 401 -34.44 -6.87 -9.26
N ASN A 402 -34.58 -6.92 -10.58
CA ASN A 402 -33.75 -7.70 -11.48
C ASN A 402 -33.69 -7.04 -12.86
N ALA A 403 -33.06 -7.71 -13.82
CA ALA A 403 -32.93 -7.20 -15.19
C ALA A 403 -34.26 -6.88 -15.90
N ALA A 404 -35.37 -7.49 -15.49
CA ALA A 404 -36.67 -7.28 -16.15
C ALA A 404 -37.43 -6.04 -15.64
N ASN A 405 -37.11 -5.53 -14.45
CA ASN A 405 -37.88 -4.45 -13.82
C ASN A 405 -37.03 -3.30 -13.23
N SER A 406 -35.69 -3.37 -13.34
CA SER A 406 -34.79 -2.33 -12.87
C SER A 406 -34.76 -1.10 -13.77
N GLY A 407 -35.21 -1.17 -15.03
CA GLY A 407 -35.04 -0.09 -15.99
C GLY A 407 -33.63 0.02 -16.58
N GLY A 408 -32.83 -1.05 -16.46
CA GLY A 408 -31.46 -1.13 -17.01
C GLY A 408 -30.34 -1.03 -15.98
N PHE A 409 -30.65 -0.62 -14.74
CA PHE A 409 -29.68 -0.50 -13.65
C PHE A 409 -29.15 -1.86 -13.16
N ILE A 410 -29.92 -2.94 -13.33
CA ILE A 410 -29.49 -4.30 -13.00
C ILE A 410 -29.46 -5.13 -14.30
N SER A 411 -28.40 -5.91 -14.49
CA SER A 411 -28.29 -6.95 -15.54
C SER A 411 -27.98 -8.33 -14.93
N GLY A 412 -27.86 -9.33 -15.79
CA GLY A 412 -27.53 -10.71 -15.38
C GLY A 412 -28.75 -11.55 -15.01
N THR A 413 -28.50 -12.66 -14.32
CA THR A 413 -29.53 -13.66 -13.96
C THR A 413 -30.03 -13.54 -12.53
N GLY A 414 -29.31 -12.80 -11.67
CA GLY A 414 -29.64 -12.63 -10.26
C GLY A 414 -30.69 -11.55 -10.01
N SER A 415 -31.00 -11.35 -8.73
CA SER A 415 -31.95 -10.33 -8.27
C SER A 415 -31.58 -9.80 -6.88
N LEU A 416 -32.04 -8.60 -6.56
CA LEU A 416 -32.00 -8.03 -5.21
C LEU A 416 -33.40 -8.01 -4.60
N GLN A 417 -33.52 -8.46 -3.36
CA GLN A 417 -34.68 -8.26 -2.51
C GLN A 417 -34.42 -7.09 -1.57
N VAL A 418 -35.13 -5.99 -1.80
CA VAL A 418 -35.11 -4.82 -0.90
C VAL A 418 -36.08 -5.10 0.25
N VAL A 419 -35.53 -5.24 1.46
CA VAL A 419 -36.32 -5.38 2.68
C VAL A 419 -36.42 -4.04 3.40
N PRO A 420 -37.53 -3.75 4.09
CA PRO A 420 -37.59 -2.55 4.90
C PRO A 420 -36.58 -2.66 6.05
N GLU A 421 -35.73 -1.65 6.22
CA GLU A 421 -34.96 -1.45 7.45
C GLU A 421 -35.89 -1.67 8.66
N PRO A 422 -35.52 -2.48 9.66
CA PRO A 422 -36.35 -2.65 10.83
C PRO A 422 -36.58 -1.28 11.47
N SER A 423 -37.82 -0.79 11.36
CA SER A 423 -38.16 0.53 11.89
C SER A 423 -37.69 0.64 13.34
N THR A 424 -37.22 1.82 13.74
CA THR A 424 -36.87 2.11 15.14
C THR A 424 -38.00 1.75 16.11
N LEU A 425 -39.26 1.81 15.64
CA LEU A 425 -40.45 1.31 16.33
C LEU A 425 -40.47 -0.22 16.55
N ALA A 426 -40.06 -1.02 15.57
CA ALA A 426 -39.94 -2.47 15.70
C ALA A 426 -38.83 -2.84 16.71
N LEU A 427 -37.71 -2.10 16.71
CA LEU A 427 -36.62 -2.29 17.67
C LEU A 427 -37.06 -1.92 19.10
N LEU A 428 -37.79 -0.81 19.26
CA LEU A 428 -38.37 -0.38 20.54
C LEU A 428 -39.44 -1.35 21.06
N ALA A 429 -40.25 -1.93 20.18
CA ALA A 429 -41.24 -2.93 20.56
C ALA A 429 -40.57 -4.20 21.13
N CYS A 430 -39.53 -4.71 20.47
CA CYS A 430 -38.74 -5.85 20.97
C CYS A 430 -38.08 -5.54 22.33
N GLY A 431 -37.51 -4.34 22.50
CA GLY A 431 -36.96 -3.89 23.78
C GLY A 431 -38.01 -3.80 24.90
N LEU A 432 -39.22 -3.32 24.59
CA LEU A 432 -40.34 -3.24 25.53
C LEU A 432 -40.86 -4.63 25.93
N PHE A 433 -40.96 -5.57 24.99
CA PHE A 433 -41.33 -6.96 25.30
C PHE A 433 -40.27 -7.64 26.19
N GLY A 434 -38.98 -7.38 25.97
CA GLY A 434 -37.90 -7.85 26.84
C GLY A 434 -37.99 -7.28 28.27
N LEU A 435 -38.29 -5.98 28.41
CA LEU A 435 -38.48 -5.31 29.70
C LEU A 435 -39.73 -5.80 30.44
N ILE A 436 -40.84 -6.05 29.73
CA ILE A 436 -42.06 -6.61 30.30
C ILE A 436 -41.83 -8.05 30.77
N ALA A 437 -41.17 -8.88 29.97
CA ALA A 437 -40.81 -10.26 30.35
C ALA A 437 -39.88 -10.29 31.58
N TYR A 438 -38.90 -9.38 31.65
CA TYR A 438 -38.03 -9.23 32.81
C TYR A 438 -38.79 -8.79 34.07
N ALA A 439 -39.69 -7.81 33.95
CA ALA A 439 -40.52 -7.34 35.05
C ALA A 439 -41.50 -8.42 35.56
N TRP A 440 -42.00 -9.28 34.67
CA TRP A 440 -42.89 -10.39 35.02
C TRP A 440 -42.16 -11.52 35.76
N LYS A 441 -40.90 -11.79 35.38
CA LYS A 441 -40.05 -12.79 36.05
C LYS A 441 -39.64 -12.38 37.48
N LYS A 442 -39.55 -11.08 37.79
CA LYS A 442 -39.28 -10.58 39.16
C LYS A 442 -40.49 -10.56 40.09
N ARG A 443 -41.69 -10.81 39.59
CA ARG A 443 -42.95 -10.81 40.38
C ARG A 443 -43.45 -12.20 40.74
N LYS A 444 -42.76 -13.26 40.29
CA LYS A 444 -42.88 -14.63 40.81
C LYS A 444 -41.64 -14.92 41.64
#